data_AF-A0A9W9DEN8-F1
#
_entry.id   AF-A0A9W9DEN8-F1
#
_cell.length_a   1.000
_cell.length_b   1.000
_cell.length_c   1.000
_cell.angle_alpha   90.00
_cell.angle_beta   90.00
_cell.angle_gamma   90.00
#
_symmetry.space_group_name_H-M   'P 1'
#
loop_
_entity.id
_entity.type
_entity.pdbx_description
1 polymer ?
#
loop_
_entity_poly.entity_id
_entity_poly.type
_entity_poly.pdbx_seq_one_letter_code
_entity_poly.pdbx_strand_id
1 'polypeptide(L)'
;MRSPTKGINRGKKRKLVISGIELDDSRSYQAVKMWCESFGELKKFERQSNGNLVVDWRNRSVSDMVCRLQANVSIKGAGSVAISWIQS
;
A
#
# COMPACT_ATOMS: atom_id res chain seq x y z
N MET A 1 36.67 -7.02 -20.48
CA MET A 1 36.26 -6.00 -19.49
C MET A 1 34.83 -6.31 -19.06
N ARG A 2 34.61 -6.72 -17.81
CA ARG A 2 33.25 -7.02 -17.29
C ARG A 2 32.66 -5.72 -16.76
N SER A 3 31.58 -5.25 -17.39
CA SER A 3 30.79 -4.11 -16.93
C SER A 3 30.43 -4.30 -15.45
N PRO A 4 30.54 -3.27 -14.59
CA PRO A 4 30.07 -3.39 -13.24
C PRO A 4 28.55 -3.58 -13.30
N THR A 5 28.08 -4.76 -12.91
CA THR A 5 26.66 -5.03 -12.67
C THR A 5 26.25 -4.07 -11.56
N LYS A 6 25.74 -2.90 -11.95
CA LYS A 6 25.16 -1.90 -11.06
C LYS A 6 24.12 -2.66 -10.25
N GLY A 7 24.47 -3.00 -9.00
CA GLY A 7 23.58 -3.68 -8.08
C GLY A 7 22.26 -2.94 -8.19
N ILE A 8 21.21 -3.65 -8.60
CA ILE A 8 19.88 -3.10 -8.83
C ILE A 8 19.64 -2.19 -7.64
N ASN A 9 19.63 -0.87 -7.84
CA ASN A 9 19.46 0.07 -6.76
C ASN A 9 18.18 -0.39 -6.07
N ARG A 10 18.31 -1.05 -4.93
CA ARG A 10 17.18 -1.60 -4.18
C ARG A 10 16.57 -0.39 -3.53
N GLY A 11 16.01 0.51 -4.36
CA GLY A 11 15.51 1.81 -3.98
C GLY A 11 14.61 1.65 -2.77
N LYS A 12 14.57 2.66 -1.92
CA LYS A 12 13.70 2.71 -0.75
C LYS A 12 12.33 2.09 -1.04
N LYS A 13 11.88 1.21 -0.14
CA LYS A 13 10.71 0.37 -0.36
C LYS A 13 9.48 1.27 -0.39
N ARG A 14 8.64 1.08 -1.40
CA ARG A 14 7.37 1.82 -1.48
C ARG A 14 6.38 1.21 -0.49
N LYS A 15 5.64 2.06 0.20
CA LYS A 15 4.50 1.70 1.05
C LYS A 15 3.25 2.31 0.45
N LEU A 16 2.17 1.55 0.41
CA LEU A 16 0.90 2.06 -0.10
C LEU A 16 0.28 2.97 0.97
N VAL A 17 -0.29 4.09 0.52
CA VAL A 17 -1.07 5.00 1.34
C VAL A 17 -2.48 5.03 0.80
N ILE A 18 -3.47 4.79 1.67
CA ILE A 18 -4.88 4.77 1.33
C ILE A 18 -5.56 5.91 2.08
N SER A 19 -6.25 6.76 1.33
CA SER A 19 -6.96 7.94 1.82
C SER A 19 -8.45 7.83 1.47
N GLY A 20 -9.30 8.53 2.23
CA GLY A 20 -10.76 8.52 2.02
C GLY A 20 -11.51 7.46 2.84
N ILE A 21 -10.90 6.95 3.90
CA ILE A 21 -11.59 6.12 4.90
C ILE A 21 -11.86 6.98 6.13
N GLU A 22 -13.07 6.99 6.65
CA GLU A 22 -13.43 7.73 7.87
C GLU A 22 -12.82 7.08 9.12
N LEU A 23 -12.52 7.87 10.15
CA LEU A 23 -11.83 7.39 11.36
C LEU A 23 -12.66 6.35 12.13
N ASP A 24 -13.97 6.54 12.17
CA ASP A 24 -14.92 5.69 12.90
C ASP A 24 -15.39 4.47 12.09
N ASP A 25 -15.12 4.45 10.78
CA ASP A 25 -15.60 3.39 9.89
C ASP A 25 -14.72 2.14 9.95
N SER A 26 -15.00 1.33 10.97
CA SER A 26 -14.36 0.05 11.22
C SER A 26 -14.66 -0.98 10.12
N ARG A 27 -15.81 -0.85 9.43
CA ARG A 27 -16.17 -1.77 8.33
C ARG A 27 -15.29 -1.48 7.11
N SER A 28 -15.16 -0.21 6.75
CA SER A 28 -14.27 0.22 5.67
C SER A 28 -12.82 -0.14 5.96
N TYR A 29 -12.35 0.06 7.20
CA TYR A 29 -11.01 -0.35 7.63
C TYR A 29 -10.77 -1.86 7.40
N GLN A 30 -11.69 -2.71 7.85
CA GLN A 30 -11.57 -4.16 7.70
C GLN A 30 -11.66 -4.58 6.23
N ALA A 31 -12.55 -3.98 5.44
CA ALA A 31 -12.68 -4.24 4.00
C ALA A 31 -11.38 -3.88 3.24
N VAL A 32 -10.77 -2.74 3.56
CA VAL A 32 -9.49 -2.33 2.98
C VAL A 32 -8.35 -3.25 3.41
N LYS A 33 -8.33 -3.68 4.68
CA LYS A 33 -7.34 -4.65 5.15
C LYS A 33 -7.41 -5.96 4.34
N MET A 34 -8.61 -6.53 4.22
CA MET A 34 -8.82 -7.76 3.43
C MET A 34 -8.46 -7.57 1.96
N TRP A 35 -8.79 -6.41 1.37
CA TRP A 35 -8.39 -6.06 0.01
C TRP A 35 -6.86 -6.04 -0.13
N CYS A 36 -6.14 -5.44 0.81
CA CYS A 36 -4.67 -5.43 0.81
C CYS A 36 -4.06 -6.84 1.01
N GLU A 37 -4.65 -7.66 1.88
CA GLU A 37 -4.24 -9.05 2.12
C GLU A 37 -4.41 -9.93 0.88
N SER A 38 -5.38 -9.61 0.00
CA SER A 38 -5.58 -10.30 -1.28
C SER A 38 -4.40 -10.15 -2.25
N PHE A 39 -3.56 -9.12 -2.12
CA PHE A 39 -2.34 -8.98 -2.94
C PHE A 39 -1.14 -9.73 -2.36
N GLY A 40 -1.18 -10.04 -1.06
CA GLY A 40 -0.13 -10.75 -0.35
C GLY A 40 -0.13 -10.45 1.14
N GLU A 41 0.71 -11.18 1.87
CA GLU A 41 0.81 -11.05 3.33
C GLU A 41 1.32 -9.67 3.76
N LEU A 42 0.58 -9.03 4.68
CA LEU A 42 0.93 -7.73 5.22
C LEU A 42 2.04 -7.85 6.26
N LYS A 43 3.06 -7.01 6.13
CA LYS A 43 4.07 -6.77 7.18
C LYS A 43 3.54 -5.75 8.19
N LYS A 44 2.90 -4.70 7.71
CA LYS A 44 2.39 -3.59 8.53
C LYS A 44 1.12 -3.03 7.90
N PHE A 45 0.12 -2.76 8.73
CA PHE A 45 -1.13 -2.13 8.33
C PHE A 45 -1.53 -1.18 9.46
N GLU A 46 -1.29 0.11 9.28
CA GLU A 46 -1.43 1.10 10.34
C GLU A 46 -2.20 2.31 9.87
N ARG A 47 -2.98 2.86 10.79
CA ARG A 47 -3.62 4.15 10.60
C ARG A 47 -2.71 5.25 11.12
N GLN A 48 -2.43 6.23 10.26
CA GLN A 48 -1.72 7.43 10.65
C GLN A 48 -2.68 8.44 11.29
N SER A 49 -2.12 9.36 12.07
CA SER A 49 -2.87 10.42 12.78
C SER A 49 -3.62 11.36 11.85
N ASN A 50 -3.23 11.45 10.57
CA ASN A 50 -3.94 12.19 9.53
C ASN A 50 -5.15 11.43 8.94
N GLY A 51 -5.47 10.24 9.45
CA GLY A 51 -6.57 9.41 9.00
C GLY A 51 -6.23 8.45 7.86
N ASN A 52 -5.07 8.61 7.21
CA ASN A 52 -4.62 7.74 6.12
C ASN A 52 -4.16 6.38 6.64
N LEU A 53 -4.38 5.33 5.86
CA LEU A 53 -3.82 4.01 6.13
C LEU A 53 -2.50 3.84 5.38
N VAL A 54 -1.47 3.36 6.07
CA VAL A 54 -0.20 2.97 5.47
C VAL A 54 -0.08 1.47 5.50
N VAL A 55 0.19 0.89 4.34
CA VAL A 55 0.27 -0.54 4.13
C VAL A 55 1.66 -0.91 3.63
N ASP A 56 2.24 -1.92 4.27
CA ASP A 56 3.50 -2.52 3.89
C ASP A 56 3.33 -4.04 3.78
N TRP A 57 3.73 -4.65 2.67
CA TRP A 57 3.68 -6.10 2.46
C TRP A 57 4.97 -6.77 2.89
N ARG A 58 4.95 -8.04 3.29
CA ARG A 58 6.21 -8.78 3.56
C ARG A 58 7.05 -8.88 2.29
N ASN A 59 6.41 -9.17 1.16
CA ASN A 59 7.05 -9.25 -0.15
C ASN A 59 7.15 -7.86 -0.79
N ARG A 60 8.38 -7.40 -1.02
CA ARG A 60 8.65 -6.12 -1.68
C ARG A 60 8.08 -6.03 -3.10
N SER A 61 8.10 -7.12 -3.86
CA SER A 61 7.57 -7.10 -5.23
C SER A 61 6.08 -6.78 -5.27
N VAL A 62 5.33 -7.20 -4.24
CA VAL A 62 3.92 -6.84 -4.08
C VAL A 62 3.78 -5.34 -3.82
N SER A 63 4.53 -4.78 -2.88
CA SER A 63 4.55 -3.34 -2.62
C SER A 63 4.87 -2.54 -3.89
N ASP A 64 5.93 -2.93 -4.63
CA ASP A 64 6.35 -2.26 -5.86
C ASP A 64 5.29 -2.38 -6.98
N MET A 65 4.53 -3.48 -7.05
CA MET A 65 3.46 -3.68 -8.02
C MET A 65 2.22 -2.83 -7.68
N VAL A 66 1.73 -2.92 -6.44
CA VAL A 66 0.53 -2.19 -5.99
C VAL A 66 0.77 -0.68 -5.99
N CYS A 67 1.95 -0.23 -5.57
CA CYS A 67 2.31 1.19 -5.58
C CYS A 67 2.52 1.78 -6.99
N ARG A 68 2.49 0.99 -8.08
CA ARG A 68 2.46 1.56 -9.43
C ARG A 68 1.11 2.16 -9.78
N LEU A 69 0.05 1.73 -9.09
CA LEU A 69 -1.30 2.25 -9.29
C LEU A 69 -1.48 3.49 -8.41
N GLN A 70 -1.58 4.65 -9.06
CA GLN A 70 -2.10 5.88 -8.46
C GLN A 70 -3.46 6.15 -9.07
N ALA A 71 -4.53 5.92 -8.31
CA ALA A 71 -5.89 6.03 -8.80
C ALA A 71 -6.89 6.09 -7.63
N ASN A 72 -8.15 6.33 -7.97
CA ASN A 72 -9.27 6.06 -7.09
C ASN A 72 -9.75 4.64 -7.38
N VAL A 73 -9.81 3.79 -6.36
CA VAL A 73 -10.30 2.42 -6.46
C VAL A 73 -11.56 2.27 -5.64
N SER A 74 -12.55 1.60 -6.22
CA SER A 74 -13.76 1.25 -5.48
C SER A 74 -13.53 -0.10 -4.79
N ILE A 75 -13.46 -0.09 -3.47
CA ILE A 75 -13.31 -1.28 -2.65
C ILE A 75 -14.69 -1.65 -2.10
N LYS A 76 -15.12 -2.88 -2.41
CA LYS A 76 -16.40 -3.41 -1.91
C LYS A 76 -16.38 -3.38 -0.37
N GLY A 77 -17.31 -2.63 0.22
CA GLY A 77 -17.43 -2.48 1.67
C GLY A 77 -16.63 -1.32 2.27
N ALA A 78 -15.77 -0.64 1.49
CA ALA A 78 -15.10 0.61 1.90
C ALA A 78 -15.44 1.83 1.02
N GLY A 79 -16.10 1.61 -0.13
CA GLY A 79 -16.43 2.67 -1.06
C GLY A 79 -15.23 3.08 -1.92
N SER A 80 -15.25 4.30 -2.44
CA SER A 80 -14.20 4.84 -3.29
C SER A 80 -13.07 5.43 -2.46
N VAL A 81 -11.90 4.81 -2.49
CA VAL A 81 -10.70 5.26 -1.79
C VAL A 81 -9.64 5.73 -2.77
N ALA A 82 -8.83 6.70 -2.36
CA ALA A 82 -7.67 7.14 -3.12
C ALA A 82 -6.44 6.33 -2.69
N ILE A 83 -5.73 5.75 -3.66
CA ILE A 83 -4.48 5.03 -3.42
C ILE A 83 -3.29 5.83 -3.93
N SER A 84 -2.26 5.94 -3.10
CA SER A 84 -1.00 6.61 -3.39
C SER A 84 0.15 5.84 -2.74
N TRP A 85 1.38 6.33 -2.83
CA TRP A 85 2.53 5.65 -2.24
C TRP A 85 3.53 6.63 -1.66
N ILE A 86 4.27 6.17 -0.65
CA ILE A 86 5.42 6.88 -0.09
C ILE A 86 6.66 5.99 -0.18
N GLN A 87 7.81 6.63 -0.30
CA GLN A 87 9.09 5.94 -0.38
C GLN A 87 9.81 6.03 0.99
N SER A 88 10.00 4.88 1.65
CA SER A 88 10.60 4.78 2.99
C SER A 88 12.00 4.19 2.95
#